data_AF-A0A2A2GYD7-F1
#
_entry.id   AF-A0A2A2GYD7-F1
#
_cell.length_a   1.000
_cell.length_b   1.000
_cell.length_c   1.000
_cell.angle_alpha   90.00
_cell.angle_beta   90.00
_cell.angle_gamma   90.00
#
_symmetry.space_group_name_H-M   'P 1'
#
loop_
_entity.id
_entity.type
_entity.pdbx_description
1 polymer ?
#
loop_
_entity_poly.entity_id
_entity_poly.type
_entity_poly.pdbx_seq_one_letter_code
_entity_poly.pdbx_strand_id
1 'polypeptide(L)' 'PNTQIPKKGTRKRPLSPEQKQENKIISGIRITVEHAIAGIKRLGCMTQILRNRRPFIDDTFLLLSAGLWNFHLRTA' A
#
# COMPACT_ATOMS: atom_id res chain seq x y z
N PRO A 1 12.12 -15.00 6.02
CA PRO A 1 10.79 -14.43 5.68
C PRO A 1 10.96 -13.14 4.88
N ASN A 2 10.25 -12.98 3.75
CA ASN A 2 10.42 -11.83 2.85
C ASN A 2 9.61 -10.58 3.28
N THR A 3 8.85 -10.68 4.38
CA THR A 3 7.98 -9.60 4.87
C THR A 3 8.35 -9.25 6.31
N GLN A 4 8.66 -7.98 6.56
CA GLN A 4 8.90 -7.47 7.91
C GLN A 4 7.55 -7.15 8.59
N ILE A 5 7.23 -7.89 9.64
CA ILE A 5 5.97 -7.75 10.39
C ILE A 5 6.27 -7.03 11.70
N PRO A 6 5.56 -5.94 12.04
CA PRO A 6 5.76 -5.24 13.29
C PRO A 6 5.41 -6.13 14.48
N LYS A 7 6.19 -6.04 15.56
CA LYS A 7 5.96 -6.79 16.80
C LYS A 7 4.67 -6.33 17.47
N LYS A 8 3.81 -7.27 17.83
CA LYS A 8 2.55 -6.99 18.53
C LYS A 8 2.77 -6.93 20.04
N GLY A 9 2.47 -5.78 20.65
CA GLY A 9 2.38 -5.67 22.10
C GLY A 9 1.08 -6.26 22.65
N THR A 10 1.11 -6.76 23.87
CA THR A 10 -0.09 -7.16 24.63
C THR A 10 -0.05 -6.58 26.04
N ARG A 11 -1.17 -6.58 26.76
CA ARG A 11 -1.21 -6.07 28.14
C ARG A 11 -0.21 -6.75 29.08
N LYS A 12 0.00 -8.06 28.91
CA LYS A 12 0.95 -8.87 29.73
C LYS A 12 2.39 -8.82 29.21
N ARG A 13 2.59 -8.41 27.96
CA ARG A 13 3.91 -8.31 27.30
C ARG A 13 3.96 -7.01 26.50
N PRO A 14 4.24 -5.87 27.15
CA PRO A 14 4.37 -4.59 26.47
C PRO A 14 5.62 -4.59 25.60
N LEU A 15 5.63 -3.75 24.56
CA LEU A 15 6.78 -3.58 23.70
C LEU A 15 7.90 -2.81 24.42
N SER A 16 9.13 -3.29 24.28
CA SER A 16 10.32 -2.54 24.72
C SER A 16 10.50 -1.26 23.88
N PRO A 17 11.26 -0.26 24.35
CA PRO A 17 11.58 0.93 23.58
C PRO A 17 12.18 0.62 22.19
N GLU A 18 13.07 -0.37 22.12
CA GLU A 18 13.74 -0.80 20.89
C GLU A 18 12.74 -1.42 19.92
N GLN A 19 11.81 -2.25 20.42
CA GLN A 19 10.75 -2.84 19.60
C GLN A 19 9.78 -1.80 19.06
N LYS A 20 9.49 -0.74 19.84
CA LYS A 20 8.68 0.38 19.37
C LYS A 20 9.39 1.15 18.26
N GLN A 21 10.71 1.36 18.40
CA GLN A 21 11.52 2.03 17.38
C GLN A 21 11.59 1.21 16.09
N GLU A 22 11.79 -0.10 16.18
CA GLU A 22 11.74 -1.02 15.04
C GLU A 22 10.38 -0.96 14.34
N ASN A 23 9.28 -1.04 15.10
CA ASN A 23 7.93 -0.90 14.56
C ASN A 23 7.70 0.46 13.89
N LYS A 24 8.26 1.56 14.42
CA LYS A 24 8.15 2.89 13.82
C LYS A 24 8.80 2.93 12.43
N ILE A 25 9.97 2.30 12.28
CA ILE A 25 10.67 2.20 10.98
C ILE A 25 9.82 1.38 10.00
N ILE A 26 9.34 0.21 10.41
CA ILE A 26 8.49 -0.65 9.58
C ILE A 26 7.22 0.10 9.14
N SER A 27 6.54 0.76 10.07
CA SER A 27 5.34 1.55 9.78
C SER A 27 5.62 2.73 8.85
N GLY A 28 6.76 3.41 8.99
CA GLY A 28 7.16 4.51 8.12
C GLY A 28 7.30 4.07 6.66
N ILE A 29 7.89 2.91 6.42
CA ILE A 29 7.98 2.31 5.07
C ILE A 29 6.58 1.93 4.56
N ARG A 30 5.74 1.33 5.41
CA ARG A 30 4.38 0.90 5.03
C ARG A 30 3.49 2.06 4.59
N ILE A 31 3.57 3.22 5.24
CA ILE A 31 2.73 4.39 4.92
C ILE A 31 2.88 4.80 3.46
N THR A 32 4.11 4.84 2.93
CA THR A 32 4.35 5.20 1.52
C THR A 32 3.68 4.22 0.57
N VAL A 33 3.76 2.92 0.87
CA VAL A 33 3.12 1.85 0.07
C VAL A 33 1.60 1.94 0.17
N GLU A 34 1.06 2.15 1.38
CA GLU A 34 -0.38 2.31 1.61
C GLU A 34 -0.94 3.51 0.85
N HIS A 35 -0.23 4.65 0.84
CA HIS A 35 -0.62 5.82 0.05
C HIS A 35 -0.60 5.54 -1.45
N ALA A 36 0.41 4.85 -1.97
CA ALA A 36 0.45 4.46 -3.38
C ALA A 36 -0.73 3.55 -3.75
N ILE A 37 -1.02 2.55 -2.91
CA ILE A 37 -2.16 1.63 -3.11
C ILE A 37 -3.51 2.37 -3.01
N ALA A 38 -3.65 3.29 -2.06
CA ALA A 38 -4.86 4.10 -1.92
C ALA A 38 -5.06 5.01 -3.15
N GLY A 39 -3.99 5.60 -3.65
CA GLY A 39 -3.98 6.43 -4.85
C GLY A 39 -4.50 5.70 -6.09
N ILE A 40 -3.94 4.53 -6.39
CA ILE A 40 -4.40 3.71 -7.53
C ILE A 40 -5.86 3.25 -7.38
N LYS A 41 -6.28 2.90 -6.15
CA LYS A 41 -7.66 2.49 -5.85
C LYS A 41 -8.68 3.60 -6.05
N ARG A 42 -8.28 4.86 -5.83
CA ARG A 42 -9.13 6.04 -6.05
C ARG A 42 -9.60 6.15 -7.50
N LEU A 43 -8.83 5.61 -8.45
CA LEU A 43 -9.14 5.62 -9.88
C LEU A 43 -10.09 4.48 -10.30
N GLY A 44 -10.57 3.65 -9.37
CA GLY A 44 -11.57 2.63 -9.66
C GLY A 44 -11.00 1.28 -10.11
N CYS A 45 -9.73 1.22 -10.55
CA CYS A 45 -9.15 0.01 -11.17
C CYS A 45 -9.19 -1.25 -10.29
N MET A 46 -9.13 -1.09 -8.97
CA MET A 46 -9.14 -2.17 -7.98
C MET A 46 -10.40 -2.20 -7.11
N THR A 47 -11.25 -1.17 -7.20
CA THR A 47 -12.44 -1.04 -6.34
C THR A 47 -13.73 -1.37 -7.07
N GLN A 48 -13.72 -1.35 -8.41
CA GLN A 48 -14.89 -1.62 -9.26
C GLN A 48 -14.84 -3.02 -9.86
N ILE A 49 -16.03 -3.58 -10.15
CA ILE A 49 -16.15 -4.88 -10.85
C ILE A 49 -15.81 -4.68 -12.32
N LEU A 50 -14.70 -5.31 -12.75
CA LEU A 50 -14.32 -5.39 -14.14
C LEU A 50 -15.13 -6.48 -14.87
N ARG A 51 -15.96 -6.07 -15.83
CA ARG A 51 -16.78 -7.00 -16.65
C ARG A 51 -16.14 -7.34 -18.01
N ASN A 52 -15.08 -6.62 -18.38
CA ASN A 52 -14.34 -6.87 -19.62
C ASN A 52 -13.55 -8.20 -19.48
N ARG A 53 -13.62 -9.05 -20.52
CA ARG A 53 -12.95 -10.37 -20.53
C ARG A 53 -11.70 -10.42 -21.40
N ARG A 54 -11.25 -9.28 -21.93
CA ARG A 54 -10.00 -9.21 -22.70
C ARG A 54 -8.83 -9.60 -21.79
N PRO A 55 -7.91 -10.45 -22.25
CA PRO A 55 -6.71 -10.78 -21.49
C PRO A 55 -5.92 -9.53 -21.09
N PHE A 56 -5.38 -9.51 -19.87
CA PHE A 56 -4.49 -8.47 -19.32
C PHE A 56 -5.10 -7.05 -19.22
N ILE A 57 -6.41 -6.91 -19.35
CA ILE A 57 -7.07 -5.60 -19.31
C ILE A 57 -7.05 -5.00 -17.89
N ASP A 58 -7.11 -5.86 -16.86
CA ASP A 58 -6.93 -5.51 -15.46
C ASP A 58 -5.51 -4.98 -15.18
N ASP A 59 -4.48 -5.68 -15.64
CA ASP A 59 -3.08 -5.23 -15.52
C ASP A 59 -2.87 -3.88 -16.23
N THR A 60 -3.49 -3.71 -17.40
CA THR A 60 -3.45 -2.45 -18.14
C THR A 60 -4.07 -1.30 -17.34
N PHE A 61 -5.24 -1.52 -16.72
CA PHE A 61 -5.88 -0.50 -15.88
C PHE A 61 -5.08 -0.19 -14.62
N LEU A 62 -4.43 -1.18 -14.03
CA LEU A 62 -3.52 -0.99 -12.90
C LEU A 62 -2.33 -0.11 -13.30
N LEU A 63 -1.66 -0.43 -14.41
CA LEU A 63 -0.51 0.32 -14.91
C LEU A 63 -0.87 1.79 -15.22
N LEU A 64 -2.00 2.00 -15.90
CA LEU A 64 -2.52 3.34 -16.19
C LEU A 64 -2.83 4.11 -14.91
N SER A 65 -3.47 3.46 -13.93
CA SER A 65 -3.82 4.08 -12.65
C SER A 65 -2.58 4.47 -11.84
N ALA A 66 -1.55 3.63 -11.84
CA ALA A 66 -0.26 3.94 -11.22
C ALA A 66 0.40 5.16 -11.90
N GLY A 67 0.40 5.20 -13.24
CA GLY A 67 0.92 6.32 -14.01
C GLY A 67 0.20 7.64 -13.71
N LEU A 68 -1.13 7.62 -13.73
CA LEU A 68 -1.97 8.79 -13.42
C LEU A 68 -1.76 9.29 -11.98
N TRP A 69 -1.67 8.38 -11.02
CA TRP A 69 -1.41 8.75 -9.62
C TRP A 69 -0.01 9.37 -9.45
N ASN A 70 1.01 8.79 -10.09
CA ASN A 70 2.37 9.35 -10.06
C ASN A 70 2.44 10.74 -10.72
N PHE A 71 1.71 10.94 -11.82
CA PHE A 71 1.59 12.25 -12.46
C PHE A 71 0.91 13.27 -11.55
N HIS A 72 -0.20 12.89 -10.90
CA HIS A 72 -0.88 13.72 -9.91
C HIS A 72 0.05 14.13 -8.77
N LEU A 73 0.79 13.19 -8.15
CA LEU A 73 1.75 13.51 -7.08
C LEU A 73 2.87 14.47 -7.50
N ARG A 74 3.20 14.52 -8.80
CA ARG A 74 4.22 15.44 -9.34
C ARG A 74 3.69 16.84 -9.65
N THR A 75 2.38 17.00 -9.81
CA THR A 75 1.76 18.21 -10.37
C THR A 75 0.78 18.89 -9.42
N ALA A 76 0.35 18.20 -8.37
CA ALA A 76 -0.51 18.71 -7.32
C ALA A 76 0.26 19.54 -6.28
#